data_AF-A0A4Q5QDV9-F1
#
_entry.id   AF-A0A4Q5QDV9-F1
#
_cell.length_a   1.000
_cell.length_b   1.000
_cell.length_c   1.000
_cell.angle_alpha   90.00
_cell.angle_beta   90.00
_cell.angle_gamma   90.00
#
_symmetry.space_group_name_H-M   'P 1'
#
loop_
_entity.id
_entity.type
_entity.pdbx_description
1 polymer ?
#
loop_
_entity_poly.entity_id
_entity_poly.type
_entity_poly.pdbx_seq_one_letter_code
_entity_poly.pdbx_strand_id
1 'polypeptide(L)'
;MEVLQRMLSPLAEYYEHVDHEEIAINQPGEVWCRRHHPNRDGDIWIKYLDDRFTLRWLRNICQAVANTFNQSFDPDESDKPSTIFATLPPYEHRFAAVAGKNVVFDQTLPEGGIAMAIRKGASAGRAHQVDFSDWGLVEGRGVQEGFHHVAKIADGRADAVQALKDAVQQGCNILISGGTSTGKTTLFNRVIQEVDHRTRVLTVEDTREIKLHKHPNHVHLILHLRKNVGHCIGYESLKS
;
A
#
# COMPACT_ATOMS: atom_id res chain seq x y z
N MET A 1 -21.82 16.96 -5.73
CA MET A 1 -20.75 17.37 -4.80
C MET A 1 -21.18 17.28 -3.35
N GLU A 2 -22.26 17.94 -2.93
CA GLU A 2 -22.73 17.91 -1.53
C GLU A 2 -23.08 16.49 -1.03
N VAL A 3 -23.70 15.65 -1.88
CA VAL A 3 -24.01 14.26 -1.55
C VAL A 3 -22.73 13.45 -1.27
N LEU A 4 -21.69 13.61 -2.09
CA LEU A 4 -20.41 12.91 -1.92
C LEU A 4 -19.72 13.32 -0.61
N GLN A 5 -19.74 14.60 -0.27
CA GLN A 5 -19.19 15.09 1.00
C GLN A 5 -19.92 14.49 2.20
N ARG A 6 -21.26 14.42 2.15
CA ARG A 6 -22.04 13.75 3.20
C ARG A 6 -21.70 12.26 3.32
N MET A 7 -21.53 11.57 2.20
CA MET A 7 -21.12 10.16 2.20
C MET A 7 -19.71 9.94 2.77
N LEU A 8 -18.78 10.87 2.51
CA LEU A 8 -17.42 10.83 3.03
C LEU A 8 -17.29 11.28 4.48
N SER A 9 -18.33 11.89 5.07
CA SER A 9 -18.25 12.47 6.43
C SER A 9 -17.73 11.51 7.52
N PRO A 10 -18.07 10.20 7.55
CA PRO A 10 -17.48 9.29 8.52
C PRO A 10 -15.98 9.05 8.33
N LEU A 11 -15.46 9.16 7.10
CA LEU A 11 -14.01 9.10 6.83
C LEU A 11 -13.32 10.44 7.11
N ALA A 12 -14.05 11.55 6.99
CA ALA A 12 -13.52 12.90 7.23
C ALA A 12 -13.00 13.05 8.67
N GLU A 13 -13.64 12.37 9.64
CA GLU A 13 -13.16 12.25 11.03
C GLU A 13 -11.70 11.79 11.11
N TYR A 14 -11.24 10.99 10.14
CA TYR A 14 -9.89 10.44 10.09
C TYR A 14 -8.97 11.20 9.14
N TYR A 15 -9.36 11.48 7.88
CA TYR A 15 -8.46 12.12 6.90
C TYR A 15 -8.33 13.63 7.05
N GLU A 16 -9.26 14.30 7.76
CA GLU A 16 -9.15 15.73 8.09
C GLU A 16 -8.46 15.96 9.44
N HIS A 17 -8.25 14.89 10.23
CA HIS A 17 -7.54 14.95 11.50
C HIS A 17 -6.18 15.65 11.33
N VAL A 18 -5.81 16.49 12.31
CA VAL A 18 -4.65 17.38 12.21
C VAL A 18 -3.33 16.62 12.12
N ASP A 19 -3.29 15.44 12.72
CA ASP A 19 -2.08 14.64 12.86
C ASP A 19 -1.96 13.56 11.76
N HIS A 20 -2.95 13.42 10.88
CA HIS A 20 -2.96 12.38 9.86
C HIS A 20 -2.59 12.93 8.47
N GLU A 21 -1.62 12.29 7.82
CA GLU A 21 -1.21 12.57 6.45
C GLU A 21 -2.01 11.73 5.45
N GLU A 22 -2.31 10.48 5.80
CA GLU A 22 -2.99 9.51 4.95
C GLU A 22 -3.87 8.60 5.79
N ILE A 23 -5.02 8.21 5.25
CA ILE A 23 -5.78 7.08 5.77
C ILE A 23 -5.81 5.94 4.77
N ALA A 24 -5.95 4.73 5.28
CA ALA A 24 -5.98 3.51 4.52
C ALA A 24 -7.02 2.55 5.09
N ILE A 25 -7.73 1.85 4.23
CA ILE A 25 -8.65 0.76 4.60
C ILE A 25 -8.24 -0.45 3.78
N ASN A 26 -7.88 -1.54 4.45
CA ASN A 26 -7.48 -2.78 3.76
C ASN A 26 -8.54 -3.87 3.86
N GLN A 27 -9.52 -3.71 4.75
CA GLN A 27 -10.69 -4.57 4.90
C GLN A 27 -11.83 -3.80 5.58
N PRO A 28 -13.08 -4.28 5.50
CA PRO A 28 -14.21 -3.70 6.22
C PRO A 28 -13.99 -3.66 7.74
N GLY A 29 -14.53 -2.63 8.39
CA GLY A 29 -14.51 -2.49 9.86
C GLY A 29 -13.24 -1.87 10.44
N GLU A 30 -12.28 -1.43 9.61
CA GLU A 30 -11.06 -0.78 10.08
C GLU A 30 -10.67 0.45 9.26
N VAL A 31 -9.88 1.32 9.88
CA VAL A 31 -9.11 2.36 9.20
C VAL A 31 -7.73 2.50 9.84
N TRP A 32 -6.73 2.61 9.00
CA TRP A 32 -5.34 2.87 9.36
C TRP A 32 -5.01 4.31 9.05
N CYS A 33 -4.51 5.05 10.04
CA CYS A 33 -4.15 6.45 9.89
C CYS A 33 -2.64 6.60 9.99
N ARG A 34 -2.01 7.10 8.92
CA ARG A 34 -0.59 7.48 8.91
C ARG A 34 -0.45 8.84 9.56
N ARG A 35 0.34 8.92 10.61
CA ARG A 35 0.68 10.15 11.30
C ARG A 35 1.81 10.91 10.59
N HIS A 36 1.91 12.20 10.80
CA HIS A 36 3.07 13.00 10.37
C HIS A 36 4.35 12.54 11.08
N HIS A 37 4.24 12.18 12.37
CA HIS A 37 5.34 11.65 13.16
C HIS A 37 4.94 10.36 13.86
N PRO A 38 5.89 9.43 14.08
CA PRO A 38 5.65 8.27 14.94
C PRO A 38 5.14 8.66 16.33
N ASN A 39 4.36 7.78 16.97
CA ASN A 39 3.97 7.95 18.37
C ASN A 39 5.16 7.63 19.30
N ARG A 40 4.93 7.70 20.61
CA ARG A 40 5.98 7.38 21.61
C ARG A 40 6.50 5.95 21.50
N ASP A 41 5.69 5.04 20.95
CA ASP A 41 6.02 3.62 20.75
C ASP A 41 6.67 3.34 19.38
N GLY A 42 6.85 4.38 18.56
CA GLY A 42 7.43 4.32 17.23
C GLY A 42 6.45 3.99 16.11
N ASP A 43 5.15 3.92 16.39
CA ASP A 43 4.12 3.62 15.39
C ASP A 43 3.76 4.87 14.59
N ILE A 44 3.97 4.77 13.27
CA ILE A 44 3.53 5.79 12.31
C ILE A 44 2.13 5.51 11.76
N TRP A 45 1.68 4.25 11.78
CA TRP A 45 0.34 3.84 11.38
C TRP A 45 -0.47 3.42 12.59
N ILE A 46 -1.60 4.08 12.83
CA ILE A 46 -2.52 3.76 13.94
C ILE A 46 -3.79 3.13 13.39
N LYS A 47 -4.16 1.97 13.94
CA LYS A 47 -5.39 1.27 13.59
C LYS A 47 -6.55 1.76 14.47
N TYR A 48 -7.66 2.08 13.85
CA TYR A 48 -8.96 2.26 14.50
C TYR A 48 -9.94 1.22 13.95
N LEU A 49 -10.76 0.66 14.84
CA LEU A 49 -11.89 -0.18 14.46
C LEU A 49 -13.13 0.70 14.35
N ASP A 50 -13.85 0.56 13.25
CA ASP A 50 -15.02 1.36 12.95
C ASP A 50 -16.04 0.55 12.13
N ASP A 51 -17.04 0.02 12.83
CA ASP A 51 -18.07 -0.84 12.24
C ASP A 51 -18.96 -0.11 11.22
N ARG A 52 -18.89 1.23 11.14
CA ARG A 52 -19.55 1.99 10.08
C ARG A 52 -18.97 1.65 8.71
N PHE A 53 -17.71 1.22 8.64
CA PHE A 53 -16.98 0.92 7.40
C PHE A 53 -17.26 -0.49 6.88
N THR A 54 -18.53 -0.82 6.70
CA THR A 54 -18.96 -2.08 6.09
C THR A 54 -18.52 -2.16 4.62
N LEU A 55 -18.34 -3.37 4.08
CA LEU A 55 -18.00 -3.57 2.66
C LEU A 55 -18.99 -2.85 1.73
N ARG A 56 -20.29 -2.96 2.03
CA ARG A 56 -21.36 -2.30 1.28
C ARG A 56 -21.19 -0.78 1.28
N TRP A 57 -20.89 -0.21 2.43
CA TRP A 57 -20.69 1.23 2.54
C TRP A 57 -19.46 1.73 1.78
N LEU A 58 -18.33 1.01 1.90
CA LEU A 58 -17.09 1.32 1.18
C LEU A 58 -17.29 1.23 -0.34
N ARG A 59 -18.00 0.21 -0.83
CA ARG A 59 -18.37 0.08 -2.25
C ARG A 59 -19.27 1.23 -2.72
N ASN A 60 -20.24 1.64 -1.90
CA ASN A 60 -21.12 2.77 -2.24
C ASN A 60 -20.33 4.08 -2.37
N ILE A 61 -19.34 4.31 -1.51
CA ILE A 61 -18.44 5.47 -1.65
C ILE A 61 -17.66 5.39 -2.95
N CYS A 62 -17.04 4.24 -3.21
CA CYS A 62 -16.31 4.02 -4.44
C CYS A 62 -17.17 4.28 -5.68
N GLN A 63 -18.39 3.76 -5.72
CA GLN A 63 -19.33 4.02 -6.80
C GLN A 63 -19.69 5.51 -6.92
N ALA A 64 -19.93 6.19 -5.79
CA ALA A 64 -20.25 7.62 -5.80
C ALA A 64 -19.07 8.47 -6.31
N VAL A 65 -17.84 8.14 -5.91
CA VAL A 65 -16.62 8.77 -6.44
C VAL A 65 -16.49 8.46 -7.94
N ALA A 66 -16.58 7.20 -8.35
CA ALA A 66 -16.49 6.80 -9.76
C ALA A 66 -17.48 7.57 -10.64
N ASN A 67 -18.76 7.63 -10.24
CA ASN A 67 -19.79 8.38 -10.95
C ASN A 67 -19.49 9.88 -11.00
N THR A 68 -19.00 10.46 -9.90
CA THR A 68 -18.68 11.89 -9.84
C THR A 68 -17.54 12.26 -10.78
N PHE A 69 -16.56 11.36 -10.95
CA PHE A 69 -15.37 11.58 -11.76
C PHE A 69 -15.41 10.84 -13.12
N ASN A 70 -16.59 10.39 -13.57
CA ASN A 70 -16.81 9.68 -14.83
C ASN A 70 -15.86 8.47 -15.06
N GLN A 71 -15.60 7.71 -14.00
CA GLN A 71 -14.83 6.47 -14.05
C GLN A 71 -15.74 5.25 -14.00
N SER A 72 -15.31 4.16 -14.63
CA SER A 72 -15.98 2.86 -14.49
C SER A 72 -15.59 2.22 -13.17
N PHE A 73 -16.57 1.66 -12.47
CA PHE A 73 -16.37 0.89 -11.25
C PHE A 73 -17.39 -0.24 -11.20
N ASP A 74 -16.90 -1.47 -11.37
CA ASP A 74 -17.69 -2.70 -11.28
C ASP A 74 -16.86 -3.74 -10.50
N PRO A 75 -16.98 -3.78 -9.16
CA PRO A 75 -16.19 -4.68 -8.33
C PRO A 75 -16.63 -6.15 -8.45
N ASP A 76 -17.75 -6.44 -9.11
CA ASP A 76 -18.25 -7.81 -9.27
C ASP A 76 -17.76 -8.43 -10.61
N GLU A 77 -17.26 -7.60 -11.55
CA GLU A 77 -16.52 -8.03 -12.74
C GLU A 77 -15.29 -8.86 -12.33
N SER A 78 -15.24 -10.12 -12.76
CA SER A 78 -14.23 -11.07 -12.27
C SER A 78 -12.91 -11.01 -13.05
N ASP A 79 -12.86 -10.31 -14.18
CA ASP A 79 -11.74 -10.32 -15.13
C ASP A 79 -10.65 -9.28 -14.84
N LYS A 80 -10.89 -8.34 -13.92
CA LYS A 80 -9.94 -7.32 -13.49
C LYS A 80 -10.38 -6.67 -12.17
N PRO A 81 -9.44 -6.16 -11.35
CA PRO A 81 -9.80 -5.21 -10.30
C PRO A 81 -10.54 -4.00 -10.87
N SER A 82 -11.55 -3.54 -10.15
CA SER A 82 -12.09 -2.21 -10.33
C SER A 82 -11.28 -1.21 -9.53
N THR A 83 -10.71 -0.22 -10.23
CA THR A 83 -9.85 0.81 -9.64
C THR A 83 -10.46 2.19 -9.83
N ILE A 84 -10.26 3.06 -8.84
CA ILE A 84 -10.71 4.45 -8.87
C ILE A 84 -9.58 5.33 -8.39
N PHE A 85 -9.37 6.45 -9.07
CA PHE A 85 -8.45 7.51 -8.65
C PHE A 85 -9.13 8.86 -8.76
N ALA A 86 -9.16 9.65 -7.71
CA ALA A 86 -9.81 10.95 -7.72
C ALA A 86 -9.06 11.98 -6.87
N THR A 87 -9.23 13.24 -7.21
CA THR A 87 -8.81 14.38 -6.38
C THR A 87 -10.07 15.01 -5.81
N LEU A 88 -10.34 14.76 -4.53
CA LEU A 88 -11.55 15.16 -3.84
C LEU A 88 -11.49 16.64 -3.44
N PRO A 89 -12.47 17.46 -3.84
CA PRO A 89 -12.60 18.83 -3.34
C PRO A 89 -13.23 18.86 -1.94
N PRO A 90 -13.09 19.97 -1.19
CA PRO A 90 -12.50 21.24 -1.62
C PRO A 90 -10.97 21.30 -1.51
N TYR A 91 -10.35 20.34 -0.82
CA TYR A 91 -8.95 20.45 -0.40
C TYR A 91 -7.96 19.59 -1.17
N GLU A 92 -8.37 19.03 -2.31
CA GLU A 92 -7.54 18.22 -3.19
C GLU A 92 -6.99 16.93 -2.54
N HIS A 93 -7.80 16.28 -1.69
CA HIS A 93 -7.42 14.98 -1.13
C HIS A 93 -7.32 13.94 -2.24
N ARG A 94 -6.24 13.16 -2.27
CA ARG A 94 -6.07 12.11 -3.29
C ARG A 94 -6.73 10.83 -2.79
N PHE A 95 -7.79 10.42 -3.47
CA PHE A 95 -8.51 9.19 -3.24
C PHE A 95 -8.04 8.12 -4.22
N ALA A 96 -7.69 6.94 -3.72
CA ALA A 96 -7.44 5.76 -4.52
C ALA A 96 -8.19 4.57 -3.92
N ALA A 97 -8.82 3.75 -4.76
CA ALA A 97 -9.44 2.51 -4.32
C ALA A 97 -9.27 1.41 -5.35
N VAL A 98 -9.17 0.18 -4.87
CA VAL A 98 -9.28 -1.04 -5.66
C VAL A 98 -10.26 -1.99 -4.96
N ALA A 99 -11.18 -2.55 -5.72
CA ALA A 99 -12.17 -3.48 -5.20
C ALA A 99 -12.40 -4.63 -6.17
N GLY A 100 -12.69 -5.81 -5.62
CA GLY A 100 -13.00 -7.01 -6.37
C GLY A 100 -12.56 -8.29 -5.67
N LYS A 101 -12.86 -9.43 -6.28
CA LYS A 101 -12.50 -10.77 -5.76
C LYS A 101 -10.99 -10.99 -5.67
N ASN A 102 -10.23 -10.21 -6.42
CA ASN A 102 -8.79 -10.22 -6.42
C ASN A 102 -8.16 -9.38 -5.29
N VAL A 103 -8.96 -8.64 -4.51
CA VAL A 103 -8.48 -7.92 -3.33
C VAL A 103 -8.73 -8.79 -2.11
N VAL A 104 -7.67 -9.18 -1.42
CA VAL A 104 -7.71 -10.19 -0.35
C VAL A 104 -6.94 -9.68 0.87
N PHE A 105 -7.48 -9.94 2.06
CA PHE A 105 -6.81 -9.72 3.35
C PHE A 105 -6.46 -11.08 4.00
N ASP A 106 -6.55 -11.22 5.32
CA ASP A 106 -6.49 -12.48 6.05
C ASP A 106 -7.63 -13.44 5.66
N GLN A 107 -8.78 -12.90 5.27
CA GLN A 107 -9.96 -13.67 4.86
C GLN A 107 -10.40 -13.26 3.46
N THR A 108 -10.80 -14.25 2.66
CA THR A 108 -11.44 -14.02 1.37
C THR A 108 -12.95 -13.93 1.59
N LEU A 109 -13.53 -12.78 1.26
CA LEU A 109 -14.99 -12.59 1.27
C LEU A 109 -15.59 -13.11 -0.06
N PRO A 110 -16.77 -13.74 -0.05
CA PRO A 110 -17.45 -14.18 -1.28
C PRO A 110 -17.67 -13.04 -2.28
N GLU A 111 -17.96 -11.85 -1.77
CA GLU A 111 -18.15 -10.64 -2.55
C GLU A 111 -16.82 -10.09 -3.07
N GLY A 112 -15.68 -10.46 -2.48
CA GLY A 112 -14.37 -9.85 -2.72
C GLY A 112 -14.05 -8.71 -1.75
N GLY A 113 -12.80 -8.29 -1.74
CA GLY A 113 -12.30 -7.26 -0.84
C GLY A 113 -12.34 -5.84 -1.42
N ILE A 114 -11.84 -4.91 -0.62
CA ILE A 114 -11.63 -3.52 -0.99
C ILE A 114 -10.39 -2.99 -0.27
N ALA A 115 -9.53 -2.30 -1.02
CA ALA A 115 -8.43 -1.52 -0.48
C ALA A 115 -8.62 -0.08 -0.91
N MET A 116 -8.59 0.85 0.03
CA MET A 116 -8.83 2.27 -0.21
C MET A 116 -7.77 3.09 0.52
N ALA A 117 -7.41 4.24 -0.03
CA ALA A 117 -6.55 5.21 0.60
C ALA A 117 -7.02 6.64 0.28
N ILE A 118 -6.93 7.52 1.28
CA ILE A 118 -7.12 8.95 1.09
C ILE A 118 -5.90 9.66 1.66
N ARG A 119 -5.11 10.28 0.77
CA ARG A 119 -4.01 11.14 1.18
C ARG A 119 -4.50 12.57 1.31
N LYS A 120 -4.18 13.20 2.43
CA LYS A 120 -4.56 14.58 2.72
C LYS A 120 -3.98 15.53 1.67
N GLY A 121 -4.82 16.38 1.11
CA GLY A 121 -4.38 17.39 0.15
C GLY A 121 -3.67 18.55 0.84
N ALA A 122 -2.69 19.16 0.18
CA ALA A 122 -1.89 20.25 0.75
C ALA A 122 -2.75 21.46 1.15
N SER A 123 -3.88 21.65 0.47
CA SER A 123 -4.82 22.76 0.67
C SER A 123 -5.77 22.54 1.85
N ALA A 124 -5.72 21.39 2.54
CA ALA A 124 -6.67 20.97 3.59
C ALA A 124 -6.56 21.68 4.95
N GLY A 125 -6.05 22.92 4.98
CA GLY A 125 -6.43 23.89 6.01
C GLY A 125 -6.18 23.49 7.47
N ARG A 126 -4.99 23.00 7.78
CA ARG A 126 -4.15 23.29 8.97
C ARG A 126 -2.82 22.67 8.56
N ALA A 127 -2.06 23.41 7.76
CA ALA A 127 -0.71 22.99 7.43
C ALA A 127 -0.06 22.65 8.77
N HIS A 128 0.29 21.37 8.96
CA HIS A 128 1.43 21.08 9.82
C HIS A 128 2.46 22.13 9.43
N GLN A 129 2.90 22.96 10.37
CA GLN A 129 3.90 23.96 10.05
C GLN A 129 5.11 23.15 9.64
N VAL A 130 5.30 23.05 8.34
CA VAL A 130 6.21 22.08 7.75
C VAL A 130 7.60 22.52 8.16
N ASP A 131 8.20 21.78 9.09
CA ASP A 131 9.50 22.10 9.66
C ASP A 131 10.53 21.14 9.07
N PHE A 132 11.78 21.58 8.99
CA PHE A 132 12.90 20.74 8.59
C PHE A 132 12.98 19.46 9.45
N SER A 133 12.53 19.52 10.70
CA SER A 133 12.45 18.37 11.59
C SER A 133 11.54 17.25 11.08
N ASP A 134 10.56 17.55 10.21
CA ASP A 134 9.66 16.57 9.59
C ASP A 134 10.41 15.60 8.67
N TRP A 135 11.59 16.01 8.20
CA TRP A 135 12.53 15.18 7.44
C TRP A 135 13.76 14.76 8.26
N GLY A 136 13.69 14.90 9.59
CA GLY A 136 14.83 14.63 10.48
C GLY A 136 15.97 15.63 10.33
N LEU A 137 15.74 16.78 9.68
CA LEU A 137 16.73 17.83 9.52
C LEU A 137 16.60 18.81 10.69
N VAL A 138 17.64 18.91 11.51
CA VAL A 138 17.68 19.82 12.64
C VAL A 138 18.84 20.78 12.43
N GLU A 139 18.58 22.09 12.50
CA GLU A 139 19.60 23.11 12.31
C GLU A 139 20.76 22.90 13.30
N GLY A 140 22.00 22.91 12.78
CA GLY A 140 23.21 22.64 13.57
C GLY A 140 23.48 21.15 13.88
N ARG A 141 22.61 20.23 13.46
CA ARG A 141 22.84 18.78 13.54
C ARG A 141 23.25 18.24 12.17
N GLY A 142 24.25 17.36 12.14
CA GLY A 142 24.55 16.60 10.93
C GLY A 142 23.34 15.77 10.48
N VAL A 143 23.16 15.60 9.17
CA VAL A 143 22.17 14.66 8.63
C VAL A 143 22.50 13.26 9.15
N GLN A 144 21.49 12.41 9.36
CA GLN A 144 21.72 11.00 9.62
C GLN A 144 22.71 10.44 8.58
N GLU A 145 23.67 9.61 9.01
CA GLU A 145 24.53 8.89 8.06
C GLU A 145 23.63 8.21 7.04
N GLY A 146 23.76 8.63 5.78
CA GLY A 146 22.99 8.07 4.67
C GLY A 146 23.31 6.60 4.48
N PHE A 147 22.56 5.95 3.60
CA PHE A 147 22.72 4.54 3.21
C PHE A 147 24.16 4.05 3.31
N HIS A 148 24.43 3.16 4.27
CA HIS A 148 25.69 2.43 4.25
C HIS A 148 25.73 1.65 2.95
N HIS A 149 26.88 1.69 2.26
CA HIS A 149 27.13 0.81 1.12
C HIS A 149 26.79 -0.62 1.55
N VAL A 150 25.67 -1.17 1.04
CA VAL A 150 25.34 -2.58 1.25
C VAL A 150 26.53 -3.36 0.71
N ALA A 151 27.20 -4.09 1.60
CA ALA A 151 28.44 -4.78 1.26
C ALA A 151 28.20 -5.64 0.01
N LYS A 152 29.09 -5.54 -0.98
CA LYS A 152 29.02 -6.41 -2.15
C LYS A 152 29.32 -7.84 -1.69
N ILE A 153 28.28 -8.67 -1.61
CA ILE A 153 28.41 -10.09 -1.28
C ILE A 153 28.84 -10.83 -2.56
N ALA A 154 30.13 -10.79 -2.89
CA ALA A 154 30.64 -11.43 -4.11
C ALA A 154 31.82 -12.40 -3.90
N ASP A 155 32.57 -12.25 -2.81
CA ASP A 155 33.83 -12.98 -2.60
C ASP A 155 33.85 -13.84 -1.32
N GLY A 156 32.70 -14.01 -0.66
CA GLY A 156 32.54 -14.87 0.53
C GLY A 156 33.14 -14.29 1.82
N ARG A 157 33.61 -13.03 1.81
CA ARG A 157 34.19 -12.38 3.00
C ARG A 157 33.17 -11.68 3.89
N ALA A 158 32.03 -11.31 3.33
CA ALA A 158 30.95 -10.62 4.04
C ALA A 158 29.90 -11.60 4.56
N ASP A 159 29.34 -11.32 5.74
CA ASP A 159 28.13 -11.99 6.21
C ASP A 159 26.95 -11.60 5.30
N ALA A 160 26.61 -12.50 4.39
CA ALA A 160 25.55 -12.31 3.42
C ALA A 160 24.17 -12.11 4.07
N VAL A 161 23.94 -12.74 5.23
CA VAL A 161 22.65 -12.66 5.93
C VAL A 161 22.53 -11.29 6.60
N GLN A 162 23.57 -10.83 7.28
CA GLN A 162 23.57 -9.51 7.91
C GLN A 162 23.44 -8.41 6.86
N ALA A 163 24.20 -8.48 5.77
CA ALA A 163 24.10 -7.50 4.69
C ALA A 163 22.71 -7.45 4.04
N LEU A 164 22.03 -8.60 3.89
CA LEU A 164 20.66 -8.65 3.41
C LEU A 164 19.68 -8.02 4.42
N LYS A 165 19.83 -8.30 5.71
CA LYS A 165 19.02 -7.67 6.77
C LYS A 165 19.20 -6.17 6.79
N ASP A 166 20.43 -5.68 6.69
CA ASP A 166 20.73 -4.26 6.67
C ASP A 166 20.09 -3.59 5.44
N ALA A 167 20.15 -4.23 4.27
CA ALA A 167 19.47 -3.74 3.07
C ALA A 167 17.94 -3.66 3.25
N VAL A 168 17.34 -4.63 3.93
CA VAL A 168 15.90 -4.60 4.26
C VAL A 168 15.57 -3.46 5.21
N GLN A 169 16.34 -3.30 6.31
CA GLN A 169 16.11 -2.23 7.29
C GLN A 169 16.29 -0.83 6.70
N GLN A 170 17.18 -0.70 5.71
CA GLN A 170 17.40 0.54 4.98
C GLN A 170 16.33 0.82 3.91
N GLY A 171 15.40 -0.11 3.65
CA GLY A 171 14.37 0.05 2.63
C GLY A 171 14.93 -0.01 1.20
N CYS A 172 16.00 -0.78 0.97
CA CYS A 172 16.56 -0.96 -0.36
C CYS A 172 15.59 -1.72 -1.30
N ASN A 173 15.65 -1.38 -2.58
CA ASN A 173 15.01 -2.18 -3.63
C ASN A 173 15.78 -3.50 -3.80
N ILE A 174 15.12 -4.63 -3.52
CA ILE A 174 15.72 -5.96 -3.57
C ILE A 174 15.08 -6.79 -4.68
N LEU A 175 15.92 -7.34 -5.57
CA LEU A 175 15.50 -8.31 -6.59
C LEU A 175 16.03 -9.70 -6.22
N ILE A 176 15.13 -10.67 -6.03
CA ILE A 176 15.47 -12.08 -5.85
C ILE A 176 15.28 -12.79 -7.20
N SER A 177 16.40 -13.12 -7.85
CA SER A 177 16.42 -13.78 -9.16
C SER A 177 17.05 -15.17 -9.11
N GLY A 178 16.63 -16.07 -9.99
CA GLY A 178 17.10 -17.45 -10.08
C GLY A 178 16.16 -18.33 -10.91
N GLY A 179 16.62 -19.52 -11.29
CA GLY A 179 15.84 -20.47 -12.10
C GLY A 179 14.49 -20.87 -11.48
N THR A 180 13.61 -21.49 -12.24
CA THR A 180 12.33 -22.02 -11.73
C THR A 180 12.59 -23.04 -10.61
N SER A 181 11.74 -23.07 -9.58
CA SER A 181 11.85 -24.00 -8.45
C SER A 181 13.12 -23.89 -7.58
N THR A 182 13.83 -22.76 -7.63
CA THR A 182 15.04 -22.51 -6.82
C THR A 182 14.76 -21.94 -5.42
N GLY A 183 13.49 -21.89 -5.00
CA GLY A 183 13.11 -21.38 -3.67
C GLY A 183 13.05 -19.86 -3.53
N LYS A 184 12.92 -19.11 -4.63
CA LYS A 184 12.82 -17.63 -4.61
C LYS A 184 11.71 -17.13 -3.68
N THR A 185 10.49 -17.66 -3.83
CA THR A 185 9.35 -17.31 -2.97
C THR A 185 9.63 -17.69 -1.52
N THR A 186 10.29 -18.83 -1.27
CA THR A 186 10.67 -19.27 0.08
C THR A 186 11.65 -18.28 0.73
N LEU A 187 12.67 -17.84 0.00
CA LEU A 187 13.60 -16.82 0.47
C LEU A 187 12.88 -15.49 0.71
N PHE A 188 12.06 -15.04 -0.24
CA PHE A 188 11.26 -13.82 -0.10
C PHE A 188 10.39 -13.84 1.18
N ASN A 189 9.69 -14.96 1.41
CA ASN A 189 8.88 -15.15 2.61
C ASN A 189 9.67 -15.11 3.92
N ARG A 190 10.97 -15.45 3.90
CA ARG A 190 11.84 -15.29 5.08
C ARG A 190 12.30 -13.85 5.24
N VAL A 191 12.65 -13.19 4.14
CA VAL A 191 13.17 -11.81 4.10
C VAL A 191 12.10 -10.81 4.53
N ILE A 192 10.85 -10.97 4.09
CA ILE A 192 9.75 -10.06 4.44
C ILE A 192 9.42 -10.06 5.95
N GLN A 193 9.84 -11.09 6.70
CA GLN A 193 9.72 -11.15 8.16
C GLN A 193 10.74 -10.27 8.90
N GLU A 194 11.73 -9.74 8.18
CA GLU A 194 12.72 -8.79 8.69
C GLU A 194 12.29 -7.34 8.46
N VAL A 195 11.33 -7.07 7.56
CA VAL A 195 10.74 -5.73 7.39
C VAL A 195 10.06 -5.32 8.70
N ASP A 196 10.18 -4.05 9.11
CA ASP A 196 9.48 -3.53 10.30
C ASP A 196 7.98 -3.82 10.18
N HIS A 197 7.44 -4.57 11.15
CA HIS A 197 6.04 -4.93 11.29
C HIS A 197 5.04 -3.76 11.27
N ARG A 198 5.51 -2.54 11.53
CA ARG A 198 4.72 -1.30 11.47
C ARG A 198 4.53 -0.78 10.04
N THR A 199 5.21 -1.39 9.07
CA THR A 199 5.15 -1.00 7.66
C THR A 199 3.82 -1.44 7.04
N ARG A 200 3.19 -0.56 6.26
CA ARG A 200 2.07 -0.95 5.42
C ARG A 200 2.57 -1.74 4.22
N VAL A 201 2.11 -2.97 4.04
CA VAL A 201 2.58 -3.87 2.98
C VAL A 201 1.49 -4.17 1.96
N LEU A 202 1.77 -3.96 0.68
CA LEU A 202 0.91 -4.39 -0.41
C LEU A 202 1.63 -5.46 -1.22
N THR A 203 0.98 -6.59 -1.48
CA THR A 203 1.51 -7.61 -2.41
C THR A 203 0.71 -7.63 -3.70
N VAL A 204 1.40 -7.96 -4.79
CA VAL A 204 0.80 -8.27 -6.08
C VAL A 204 1.30 -9.63 -6.48
N GLU A 205 0.38 -10.59 -6.62
CA GLU A 205 0.69 -12.00 -6.81
C GLU A 205 -0.24 -12.59 -7.88
N ASP A 206 0.19 -13.63 -8.61
CA ASP A 206 -0.69 -14.39 -9.50
C ASP A 206 -1.48 -15.45 -8.73
N THR A 207 -0.84 -16.01 -7.70
CA THR A 207 -1.35 -16.99 -6.74
C THR A 207 -0.85 -16.61 -5.35
N ARG A 208 -1.67 -16.88 -4.33
CA ARG A 208 -1.38 -16.55 -2.94
C ARG A 208 -0.21 -17.37 -2.38
N GLU A 209 0.99 -16.80 -2.29
CA GLU A 209 2.17 -17.46 -1.72
C GLU A 209 2.84 -16.67 -0.58
N ILE A 210 2.72 -15.34 -0.59
CA ILE A 210 3.38 -14.43 0.35
C ILE A 210 2.64 -14.42 1.70
N LYS A 211 3.41 -14.58 2.79
CA LYS A 211 2.91 -14.67 4.16
C LYS A 211 3.30 -13.44 4.97
N LEU A 212 2.30 -12.69 5.44
CA LEU A 212 2.46 -11.43 6.16
C LEU A 212 2.06 -11.49 7.64
N HIS A 213 2.34 -12.61 8.32
CA HIS A 213 1.91 -12.85 9.71
C HIS A 213 2.30 -11.77 10.73
N LYS A 214 3.39 -11.03 10.49
CA LYS A 214 3.84 -9.93 11.35
C LYS A 214 3.29 -8.55 10.96
N HIS A 215 2.69 -8.40 9.78
CA HIS A 215 2.34 -7.10 9.23
C HIS A 215 0.82 -6.93 9.28
N PRO A 216 0.23 -6.32 10.33
CA PRO A 216 -1.22 -6.19 10.45
C PRO A 216 -1.82 -5.20 9.43
N ASN A 217 -1.05 -4.21 8.98
CA ASN A 217 -1.47 -3.23 7.97
C ASN A 217 -1.06 -3.72 6.58
N HIS A 218 -1.84 -4.61 5.97
CA HIS A 218 -1.48 -5.17 4.68
C HIS A 218 -2.67 -5.37 3.76
N VAL A 219 -2.41 -5.57 2.46
CA VAL A 219 -3.42 -6.04 1.50
C VAL A 219 -2.76 -6.84 0.38
N HIS A 220 -3.49 -7.79 -0.17
CA HIS A 220 -3.02 -8.66 -1.24
C HIS A 220 -3.86 -8.45 -2.49
N LEU A 221 -3.18 -8.23 -3.62
CA LEU A 221 -3.79 -8.12 -4.93
C LEU A 221 -3.43 -9.36 -5.76
N ILE A 222 -4.45 -10.15 -6.11
CA ILE A 222 -4.31 -11.42 -6.85
C ILE A 222 -4.64 -11.21 -8.33
N LEU A 223 -3.65 -10.97 -9.16
CA LEU A 223 -3.83 -10.64 -10.57
C LEU A 223 -3.45 -11.84 -11.45
N HIS A 224 -4.46 -12.49 -12.01
CA HIS A 224 -4.22 -13.54 -12.99
C HIS A 224 -3.75 -12.95 -14.32
N LEU A 225 -2.66 -13.49 -14.87
CA LEU A 225 -2.25 -13.19 -16.24
C LEU A 225 -3.34 -13.66 -17.20
N ARG A 226 -3.91 -12.72 -17.98
CA ARG A 226 -4.90 -13.06 -19.01
C ARG A 226 -4.27 -13.98 -20.05
N LYS A 227 -4.91 -15.12 -20.32
CA LYS A 227 -4.55 -15.99 -21.46
C LYS A 227 -5.04 -15.47 -22.82
N ASN A 228 -5.77 -14.35 -22.87
CA ASN A 228 -6.33 -13.81 -24.12
C ASN A 228 -6.15 -12.29 -24.23
N VAL A 229 -4.97 -11.87 -24.67
CA VAL A 229 -4.81 -10.80 -25.67
C VAL A 229 -3.77 -11.36 -26.64
N GLY A 230 -4.10 -11.47 -27.93
CA GLY A 230 -3.28 -12.05 -28.99
C GLY A 230 -2.03 -11.24 -29.34
N HIS A 231 -1.20 -10.92 -28.35
CA HIS A 231 0.15 -10.41 -28.51
C HIS A 231 1.09 -11.26 -27.67
N CYS A 232 1.27 -12.50 -28.11
CA CYS A 232 2.49 -13.23 -27.82
C CYS A 232 3.65 -12.41 -28.40
N ILE A 233 4.34 -11.62 -27.58
CA ILE A 233 5.72 -11.26 -27.87
C ILE A 233 6.55 -12.47 -27.47
N GLY A 234 6.50 -13.49 -28.33
CA GLY A 234 7.47 -14.57 -28.32
C GLY A 234 8.79 -14.05 -28.87
N TYR A 235 9.90 -14.59 -28.36
CA TYR A 235 11.23 -14.40 -28.93
C TYR A 235 11.35 -15.22 -30.23
N GLU A 236 10.65 -14.79 -31.27
CA GLU A 236 10.84 -15.21 -32.67
C GLU A 236 10.84 -13.89 -33.46
N SER A 237 11.91 -13.34 -34.03
CA SER A 237 13.06 -13.94 -34.71
C SER A 237 14.20 -12.91 -34.71
N LEU A 238 15.33 -13.26 -34.09
CA LEU A 238 16.64 -12.67 -34.43
C LEU A 238 17.58 -13.85 -34.67
N LYS A 239 17.42 -14.47 -35.85
CA LYS A 239 18.45 -15.28 -36.47
C LYS A 239 18.68 -14.71 -37.87
N SER A 240 19.88 -14.14 -38.02
CA SER A 240 20.63 -13.80 -39.24
C SER A 240 19.87 -13.22 -40.42
#